data_AF-A0A960MKL5-F1
#
_entry.id   AF-A0A960MKL5-F1
#
_cell.length_a   1.000
_cell.length_b   1.000
_cell.length_c   1.000
_cell.angle_alpha   90.00
_cell.angle_beta   90.00
_cell.angle_gamma   90.00
#
_symmetry.space_group_name_H-M   'P 1'
#
loop_
_entity.id
_entity.type
_entity.pdbx_description
1 polymer ?
#
loop_
_entity_poly.entity_id
_entity_poly.type
_entity_poly.pdbx_seq_one_letter_code
_entity_poly.pdbx_strand_id
1 'polypeptide(L)'
;MSTYPEPTPFNDPFPGGLEVLRKELSKSLESFFYAFEHEDQGKSTMSKLMRLNETQLMMRAKEIGGKVYLHMQELLQSSGDYANGHGKIEMVYECLELLRDELRG
;
A
#
# COMPACT_ATOMS: atom_id res chain seq x y z
N MET A 1 29.88 26.28 22.71
CA MET A 1 29.63 26.26 21.25
C MET A 1 28.52 25.26 21.01
N SER A 2 27.39 25.72 20.47
CA SER A 2 26.18 24.92 20.28
C SER A 2 26.30 24.14 18.98
N THR A 3 26.47 22.83 19.05
CA THR A 3 26.49 21.93 17.89
C THR A 3 25.07 21.44 17.62
N TYR A 4 24.23 22.28 17.03
CA TYR A 4 23.03 21.79 16.37
C TYR A 4 23.42 21.39 14.95
N PRO A 5 23.19 20.13 14.53
CA PRO A 5 23.42 19.73 13.15
C PRO A 5 22.51 20.52 12.22
N GLU A 6 23.04 20.97 11.09
CA GLU A 6 22.26 21.69 10.08
C GLU A 6 21.11 20.81 9.57
N PRO A 7 19.88 21.37 9.41
CA PRO A 7 18.76 20.63 8.87
C PRO A 7 19.05 20.24 7.42
N THR A 8 19.23 18.95 7.15
CA THR A 8 19.23 18.42 5.79
C THR A 8 17.80 18.36 5.24
N PRO A 9 17.59 18.50 3.92
CA PRO A 9 16.26 18.36 3.28
C PRO A 9 15.60 16.97 3.46
N PHE A 10 16.29 16.02 4.10
CA PHE A 10 15.79 14.70 4.47
C PHE A 10 15.25 14.60 5.92
N ASN A 11 15.31 15.67 6.71
CA ASN A 11 14.81 15.70 8.10
C ASN A 11 13.35 16.19 8.19
N ASP A 12 12.46 15.65 7.37
CA ASP A 12 11.04 16.06 7.19
C ASP A 12 10.86 17.42 6.46
N PRO A 13 10.56 17.42 5.15
CA PRO A 13 10.27 18.66 4.45
C PRO A 13 8.92 19.29 4.86
N PHE A 14 8.01 18.52 5.48
CA PHE A 14 6.72 19.00 5.97
C PHE A 14 6.25 18.19 7.19
N PRO A 15 6.11 18.79 8.39
CA PRO A 15 5.41 18.13 9.49
C PRO A 15 3.98 17.77 9.05
N GLY A 16 3.68 16.47 8.98
CA GLY A 16 2.41 15.93 8.48
C GLY A 16 2.46 15.33 7.07
N GLY A 17 3.57 15.44 6.34
CA GLY A 17 3.73 14.85 5.00
C GLY A 17 3.55 13.33 5.01
N LEU A 18 4.10 12.65 6.02
CA LEU A 18 3.93 11.21 6.22
C LEU A 18 2.45 10.84 6.47
N GLU A 19 1.73 11.64 7.25
CA GLU A 19 0.30 11.40 7.54
C GLU A 19 -0.56 11.60 6.28
N VAL A 20 -0.23 12.59 5.45
CA VAL A 20 -0.86 12.80 4.14
C VAL A 20 -0.61 11.60 3.22
N LEU A 21 0.64 11.14 3.11
CA LEU A 21 0.99 9.98 2.29
C LEU A 21 0.26 8.71 2.75
N ARG A 22 0.16 8.47 4.07
CA ARG A 22 -0.62 7.36 4.63
C ARG A 22 -2.11 7.44 4.30
N LYS A 23 -2.71 8.64 4.40
CA LYS A 23 -4.11 8.86 4.01
C LYS A 23 -4.34 8.66 2.51
N GLU A 24 -3.43 9.13 1.66
CA GLU A 24 -3.50 8.93 0.21
C GLU A 24 -3.40 7.44 -0.15
N LEU A 25 -2.48 6.72 0.49
CA LEU A 25 -2.32 5.28 0.27
C LEU A 25 -3.57 4.51 0.72
N SER A 26 -4.11 4.83 1.90
CA SER A 26 -5.35 4.23 2.40
C SER A 26 -6.52 4.42 1.43
N LYS A 27 -6.70 5.64 0.88
CA LYS A 27 -7.76 5.92 -0.10
C LYS A 27 -7.56 5.16 -1.42
N SER A 28 -6.32 5.02 -1.85
CA SER A 28 -5.98 4.28 -3.07
C SER A 28 -6.29 2.79 -2.90
N LEU A 29 -5.96 2.21 -1.75
CA LEU A 29 -6.30 0.84 -1.39
C LEU A 29 -7.81 0.63 -1.29
N GLU A 30 -8.54 1.53 -0.64
CA GLU A 30 -10.00 1.44 -0.55
C GLU A 30 -10.65 1.48 -1.94
N SER A 31 -10.16 2.34 -2.83
CA SER A 31 -10.65 2.42 -4.21
C SER A 31 -10.35 1.16 -5.00
N PHE A 32 -9.15 0.59 -4.83
CA PHE A 32 -8.74 -0.67 -5.45
C PHE A 32 -9.65 -1.83 -5.01
N PHE A 33 -9.84 -2.00 -3.70
CA PHE A 33 -10.64 -3.11 -3.16
C PHE A 33 -12.13 -2.93 -3.43
N TYR A 34 -12.64 -1.70 -3.35
CA TYR A 34 -14.01 -1.40 -3.75
C TYR A 34 -14.27 -1.83 -5.20
N ALA A 35 -13.38 -1.47 -6.13
CA ALA A 35 -13.51 -1.89 -7.52
C ALA A 35 -13.44 -3.42 -7.67
N PHE A 36 -12.54 -4.08 -6.95
CA PHE A 36 -12.41 -5.53 -6.97
C PHE A 36 -13.69 -6.24 -6.47
N GLU A 37 -14.28 -5.76 -5.39
CA GLU A 37 -15.50 -6.35 -4.81
C GLU A 37 -16.74 -6.13 -5.67
N HIS A 38 -16.83 -4.99 -6.35
CA HIS A 38 -17.98 -4.65 -7.20
C HIS A 38 -17.87 -5.22 -8.62
N GLU A 39 -16.67 -5.57 -9.09
CA GLU A 39 -16.41 -6.26 -10.37
C GLU A 39 -16.25 -7.78 -10.19
N ASP A 40 -17.10 -8.39 -9.34
CA ASP A 40 -17.30 -9.85 -9.21
C ASP A 40 -16.14 -10.65 -8.58
N GLN A 41 -15.19 -9.98 -7.92
CA GLN A 41 -14.02 -10.57 -7.25
C GLN A 41 -13.22 -11.55 -8.14
N GLY A 42 -13.31 -11.39 -9.46
CA GLY A 42 -12.72 -12.32 -10.42
C GLY A 42 -11.20 -12.23 -10.47
N LYS A 43 -10.54 -13.35 -10.80
CA LYS A 43 -9.09 -13.39 -11.04
C LYS A 43 -8.64 -12.40 -12.12
N SER A 44 -9.45 -12.28 -13.18
CA SER A 44 -9.24 -11.32 -14.27
C SER A 44 -9.31 -9.87 -13.78
N THR A 45 -10.31 -9.57 -12.93
CA THR A 45 -10.49 -8.27 -12.28
C THR A 45 -9.27 -7.93 -11.42
N MET A 46 -8.82 -8.85 -10.56
CA MET A 46 -7.61 -8.64 -9.76
C MET A 46 -6.38 -8.36 -10.64
N SER A 47 -6.16 -9.18 -11.67
CA SER A 47 -5.03 -8.99 -12.60
C SER A 47 -5.06 -7.62 -13.29
N LYS A 48 -6.24 -7.19 -13.74
CA LYS A 48 -6.45 -5.87 -14.37
C LYS A 48 -6.17 -4.74 -13.37
N LEU A 49 -6.72 -4.81 -12.17
CA LEU A 49 -6.54 -3.79 -11.14
C LEU A 49 -5.07 -3.69 -10.70
N MET A 50 -4.38 -4.82 -10.54
CA MET A 50 -2.95 -4.84 -10.24
C MET A 50 -2.15 -4.14 -11.34
N ARG A 51 -2.35 -4.49 -12.61
CA ARG A 51 -1.64 -3.84 -13.72
C ARG A 51 -1.81 -2.34 -13.77
N LEU A 52 -2.98 -1.83 -13.35
CA LEU A 52 -3.27 -0.40 -13.35
C LEU A 52 -2.67 0.33 -12.15
N ASN A 53 -2.60 -0.31 -10.98
CA ASN A 53 -2.33 0.38 -9.71
C ASN A 53 -1.04 -0.04 -9.00
N GLU A 54 -0.45 -1.19 -9.34
CA GLU A 54 0.70 -1.80 -8.64
C GLU A 54 1.86 -0.82 -8.48
N THR A 55 2.31 -0.22 -9.58
CA THR A 55 3.44 0.73 -9.57
C THR A 55 3.15 1.93 -8.66
N GLN A 56 1.94 2.47 -8.70
CA GLN A 56 1.56 3.63 -7.90
C GLN A 56 1.49 3.27 -6.42
N LEU A 57 0.84 2.16 -6.07
CA LEU A 57 0.74 1.68 -4.69
C LEU A 57 2.12 1.37 -4.10
N MET A 58 2.99 0.73 -4.87
CA MET A 58 4.36 0.44 -4.44
C MET A 58 5.23 1.67 -4.24
N MET A 59 5.15 2.66 -5.14
CA MET A 59 5.91 3.90 -4.98
C MET A 59 5.48 4.64 -3.72
N ARG A 60 4.16 4.76 -3.48
CA ARG A 60 3.64 5.42 -2.27
C ARG A 60 4.00 4.67 -0.99
N ALA A 61 3.89 3.35 -0.99
CA ALA A 61 4.31 2.54 0.16
C ALA A 61 5.82 2.68 0.43
N LYS A 62 6.65 2.79 -0.62
CA LYS A 62 8.09 3.02 -0.50
C LYS A 62 8.43 4.40 0.06
N GLU A 63 7.67 5.44 -0.30
CA GLU A 63 7.81 6.80 0.25
C GLU A 63 7.48 6.85 1.75
N ILE A 64 6.51 6.06 2.20
CA ILE A 64 6.19 5.92 3.63
C ILE A 64 7.25 5.08 4.35
N GLY A 65 7.70 3.99 3.71
CA GLY A 65 8.73 3.10 4.23
C GLY A 65 8.26 2.21 5.39
N GLY A 66 9.22 1.59 6.08
CA GLY A 66 8.96 0.74 7.24
C GLY A 66 8.08 -0.48 6.93
N LYS A 67 7.22 -0.83 7.87
CA LYS A 67 6.30 -1.99 7.75
C LYS A 67 5.22 -1.79 6.69
N VAL A 68 4.82 -0.54 6.40
CA VAL A 68 3.86 -0.23 5.32
C VAL A 68 4.38 -0.74 3.98
N TYR A 69 5.68 -0.55 3.71
CA TYR A 69 6.30 -1.07 2.50
C TYR A 69 6.28 -2.60 2.44
N LEU A 70 6.62 -3.27 3.55
CA LEU A 70 6.65 -4.73 3.63
C LEU A 70 5.25 -5.33 3.43
N HIS A 71 4.23 -4.83 4.14
CA HIS A 71 2.87 -5.32 4.02
C HIS A 71 2.25 -5.01 2.65
N MET A 72 2.66 -3.92 1.98
CA MET A 72 2.28 -3.68 0.60
C MET A 72 2.86 -4.74 -0.35
N GLN A 73 4.12 -5.15 -0.16
CA GLN A 73 4.72 -6.21 -0.97
C GLN A 73 3.99 -7.53 -0.78
N GLU A 74 3.66 -7.89 0.46
CA GLU A 74 2.89 -9.10 0.80
C GLU A 74 1.49 -9.06 0.16
N LEU A 75 0.82 -7.91 0.20
CA LEU A 75 -0.49 -7.69 -0.42
C LEU A 75 -0.45 -7.86 -1.93
N LEU A 76 0.56 -7.31 -2.61
CA LEU A 76 0.67 -7.42 -4.06
C LEU A 76 1.09 -8.83 -4.49
N GLN A 77 1.95 -9.49 -3.72
CA GLN A 77 2.32 -10.88 -3.97
C GLN A 77 1.09 -11.79 -3.85
N SER A 78 0.34 -11.69 -2.75
CA SER A 78 -0.89 -12.47 -2.54
C SER A 78 -1.96 -12.16 -3.59
N SER A 79 -2.11 -10.89 -3.98
CA SER A 79 -3.01 -10.48 -5.07
C SER A 79 -2.61 -11.09 -6.41
N GLY A 80 -1.30 -11.13 -6.70
CA GLY A 80 -0.74 -11.76 -7.90
C GLY A 80 -0.96 -13.26 -7.91
N ASP A 81 -0.72 -13.93 -6.78
CA ASP A 81 -0.95 -15.37 -6.63
C ASP A 81 -2.43 -15.72 -6.83
N TYR A 82 -3.36 -14.91 -6.27
CA TYR A 82 -4.79 -15.07 -6.50
C TYR A 82 -5.17 -14.87 -7.97
N ALA A 83 -4.67 -13.81 -8.61
CA ALA A 83 -4.91 -13.52 -10.02
C ALA A 83 -4.42 -14.65 -10.94
N ASN A 84 -3.30 -15.30 -10.59
CA ASN A 84 -2.76 -16.45 -11.31
C ASN A 84 -3.43 -17.79 -10.93
N GLY A 85 -4.30 -17.81 -9.92
CA GLY A 85 -5.05 -18.98 -9.48
C GLY A 85 -4.30 -19.93 -8.55
N HIS A 86 -3.14 -19.52 -8.02
CA HIS A 86 -2.37 -20.25 -7.02
C HIS A 86 -2.62 -19.76 -5.59
N GLY A 87 -3.17 -18.55 -5.46
CA GLY A 87 -3.50 -17.90 -4.20
C GLY A 87 -4.97 -18.04 -3.80
N LYS A 88 -5.22 -17.79 -2.52
CA LYS A 88 -6.55 -17.74 -1.91
C LYS A 88 -6.94 -16.29 -1.67
N ILE A 89 -8.23 -15.98 -1.84
CA ILE A 89 -8.68 -14.59 -1.66
C ILE A 89 -8.59 -14.15 -0.21
N GLU A 90 -8.74 -15.09 0.72
CA GLU A 90 -8.60 -14.88 2.16
C GLU A 90 -7.22 -14.32 2.52
N MET A 91 -6.15 -14.80 1.86
CA MET A 91 -4.79 -14.28 2.07
C MET A 91 -4.65 -12.83 1.62
N VAL A 92 -5.34 -12.44 0.55
CA VAL A 92 -5.34 -11.04 0.07
C VAL A 92 -6.01 -10.13 1.12
N TYR A 93 -7.13 -10.59 1.69
CA TYR A 93 -7.82 -9.85 2.74
C TYR A 93 -7.01 -9.76 4.04
N GLU A 94 -6.35 -10.83 4.46
CA GLU A 94 -5.45 -10.83 5.62
C GLU A 94 -4.30 -9.81 5.44
N CYS A 95 -3.63 -9.82 4.28
CA CYS A 95 -2.59 -8.84 3.97
C CYS A 95 -3.13 -7.41 3.94
N LEU A 96 -4.36 -7.21 3.45
CA LEU A 96 -5.01 -5.89 3.45
C LEU A 96 -5.27 -5.39 4.88
N GLU A 97 -5.77 -6.25 5.76
CA GLU A 97 -6.03 -5.89 7.16
C GLU A 97 -4.73 -5.47 7.87
N LEU A 98 -3.66 -6.25 7.73
CA LEU A 98 -2.34 -5.92 8.29
C LEU A 98 -1.83 -4.56 7.80
N LEU A 99 -1.97 -4.29 6.50
CA LEU A 99 -1.58 -3.01 5.91
C LEU A 99 -2.45 -1.85 6.41
N ARG A 100 -3.76 -2.05 6.59
CA ARG A 100 -4.66 -1.01 7.12
C ARG A 100 -4.36 -0.68 8.57
N ASP A 101 -4.04 -1.67 9.40
CA ASP A 101 -3.67 -1.45 10.79
C ASP A 101 -2.37 -0.67 10.91
N GLU A 102 -1.37 -0.99 10.08
CA GLU A 102 -0.11 -0.24 10.04
C GLU A 102 -0.29 1.20 9.49
N LEU A 103 -1.25 1.42 8.59
CA LEU A 103 -1.57 2.78 8.11
C LEU A 103 -2.28 3.64 9.17
N ARG A 104 -2.93 3.02 10.17
CA ARG A 104 -3.64 3.69 11.27
C ARG A 104 -2.75 4.00 12.48
N GLY A 105 -1.70 3.20 12.70
CA GLY A 105 -0.76 3.32 13.83
C GLY A 105 0.30 4.39 13.62
#